data_AF-A0A353LXW2-F1
#
_entry.id   AF-A0A353LXW2-F1
#
_cell.length_a   1.000
_cell.length_b   1.000
_cell.length_c   1.000
_cell.angle_alpha   90.00
_cell.angle_beta   90.00
_cell.angle_gamma   90.00
#
_symmetry.space_group_name_H-M   'P 1'
#
loop_
_entity.id
_entity.type
_entity.pdbx_description
1 polymer ?
#
loop_
_entity_poly.entity_id
_entity_poly.type
_entity_poly.pdbx_seq_one_letter_code
_entity_poly.pdbx_strand_id
1 'polypeptide(L)'
;AKMDGAIVLSSDAKRILYANTQLVPDAMIPSFETGTRHKTAERVAKQTSQIVISISQRRNIITIYRGNWKYVIREVSVILSKANQALSTLEKYRSVFQQSLTNLSALEFEDLVTLTDVSTVLQRSQMVSRIAWEIERYVIQLGSEGRLVRMQLEELMADTKDEGLLVFKDYWAGGNFNDGWSQLEDMDSDDLLNLGLISKTLGFGGSMSNLDQAVAPRGYRILAKIPRLPMPVIENLVKTFEDLSTVM
;
A
#
# COMPACT_ATOMS: atom_id res chain seq x y z
N ALA A 1 13.63 -33.95 -0.44
CA ALA A 1 13.79 -35.17 -1.27
C ALA A 1 15.01 -35.96 -0.78
N LYS A 2 15.04 -37.28 -0.97
CA LYS A 2 16.15 -38.15 -0.53
C LYS A 2 17.21 -38.42 -1.61
N MET A 3 16.80 -38.37 -2.88
CA MET A 3 17.69 -38.57 -4.03
C MET A 3 18.33 -37.24 -4.44
N ASP A 4 19.53 -37.32 -5.02
CA ASP A 4 20.20 -36.19 -5.67
C ASP A 4 19.52 -35.79 -6.98
N GLY A 5 19.98 -34.68 -7.57
CA GLY A 5 19.44 -34.15 -8.81
C GLY A 5 18.18 -33.29 -8.64
N ALA A 6 17.50 -33.07 -9.76
CA ALA A 6 16.30 -32.26 -9.86
C ALA A 6 15.05 -33.13 -9.99
N ILE A 7 13.90 -32.49 -9.74
CA ILE A 7 12.57 -33.02 -9.98
C ILE A 7 11.89 -32.07 -10.96
N VAL A 8 11.23 -32.63 -11.98
CA VAL A 8 10.46 -31.87 -12.96
C VAL A 8 8.99 -32.20 -12.75
N LEU A 9 8.18 -31.17 -12.58
CA LEU A 9 6.74 -31.27 -12.38
C LEU A 9 6.00 -30.79 -13.63
N SER A 10 4.74 -31.19 -13.78
CA SER A 10 3.81 -30.51 -14.69
C SER A 10 3.56 -29.07 -14.23
N SER A 11 3.15 -28.19 -15.14
CA SER A 11 2.93 -26.76 -14.85
C SER A 11 1.86 -26.49 -13.79
N ASP A 12 0.91 -27.42 -13.61
CA ASP A 12 -0.12 -27.40 -12.57
C ASP A 12 0.32 -28.07 -11.25
N ALA A 13 1.57 -28.52 -11.17
CA ALA A 13 2.17 -29.24 -10.06
C ALA A 13 1.44 -30.55 -9.66
N LYS A 14 0.56 -31.10 -10.53
CA LYS A 14 -0.21 -32.32 -10.23
C LYS A 14 0.53 -33.62 -10.56
N ARG A 15 1.56 -33.57 -11.39
CA ARG A 15 2.32 -34.75 -11.83
C ARG A 15 3.81 -34.53 -11.69
N ILE A 16 4.52 -35.58 -11.26
CA ILE A 16 5.98 -35.67 -11.35
C ILE A 16 6.31 -36.28 -12.70
N LEU A 17 6.98 -35.52 -13.57
CA LEU A 17 7.38 -35.96 -14.91
C LEU A 17 8.73 -36.68 -14.87
N TYR A 18 9.67 -36.15 -14.09
CA TYR A 18 11.00 -36.71 -13.90
C TYR A 18 11.47 -36.52 -12.46
N ALA A 19 12.27 -37.45 -11.96
CA ALA A 19 12.96 -37.35 -10.67
C ALA A 19 14.39 -37.88 -10.83
N ASN A 20 15.32 -37.40 -10.01
CA ASN A 20 16.76 -37.73 -10.10
C ASN A 20 17.34 -37.41 -11.49
N THR A 21 17.00 -36.23 -12.02
CA THR A 21 17.51 -35.77 -13.32
C THR A 21 18.54 -34.67 -13.14
N GLN A 22 19.52 -34.61 -14.05
CA GLN A 22 20.46 -33.50 -14.14
C GLN A 22 19.89 -32.44 -15.10
N LEU A 23 19.81 -31.19 -14.64
CA LEU A 23 19.48 -30.06 -15.52
C LEU A 23 20.76 -29.50 -16.11
N VAL A 24 20.83 -29.40 -17.44
CA VAL A 24 22.01 -28.94 -18.18
C VAL A 24 21.64 -27.71 -19.01
N PRO A 25 21.51 -26.52 -18.40
CA PRO A 25 21.27 -25.29 -19.13
C PRO A 25 22.53 -24.82 -19.87
N ASP A 26 22.36 -23.89 -20.80
CA ASP A 26 23.47 -23.24 -21.49
C ASP A 26 24.40 -22.52 -20.48
N ALA A 27 25.68 -22.88 -20.53
CA ALA A 27 26.71 -22.35 -19.64
C ALA A 27 27.06 -20.88 -19.93
N MET A 28 26.74 -20.38 -21.14
CA MET A 28 26.96 -18.98 -21.55
C MET A 28 25.95 -18.02 -20.93
N ILE A 29 24.83 -18.52 -20.38
CA ILE A 29 23.85 -17.69 -19.70
C ILE A 29 24.47 -17.13 -18.41
N PRO A 30 24.50 -15.79 -18.24
CA PRO A 30 25.08 -15.17 -17.06
C PRO A 30 24.26 -15.51 -15.81
N SER A 31 24.98 -15.76 -14.72
CA SER A 31 24.40 -16.07 -13.41
C SER A 31 25.18 -15.35 -12.31
N PHE A 32 24.45 -14.75 -11.38
CA PHE A 32 25.01 -14.06 -10.21
C PHE A 32 24.92 -14.92 -8.93
N GLU A 33 24.37 -16.13 -9.04
CA GLU A 33 24.22 -17.02 -7.91
C GLU A 33 25.53 -17.71 -7.51
N THR A 34 25.61 -18.13 -6.25
CA THR A 34 26.70 -18.96 -5.72
C THR A 34 26.23 -20.40 -5.51
N GLY A 35 27.10 -21.36 -5.83
CA GLY A 35 26.79 -22.80 -5.77
C GLY A 35 26.13 -23.34 -7.03
N THR A 36 26.46 -24.59 -7.38
CA THR A 36 26.03 -25.25 -8.63
C THR A 36 24.52 -25.33 -8.75
N ARG A 37 23.80 -25.61 -7.65
CA ARG A 37 22.33 -25.70 -7.61
C ARG A 37 21.65 -24.38 -7.99
N HIS A 38 22.03 -23.27 -7.36
CA HIS A 38 21.41 -21.97 -7.62
C HIS A 38 21.80 -21.41 -8.99
N LYS A 39 23.05 -21.59 -9.43
CA LYS A 39 23.48 -21.24 -10.80
C LYS A 39 22.68 -22.00 -11.86
N THR A 40 22.50 -23.30 -11.67
CA THR A 40 21.70 -24.13 -12.58
C THR A 40 20.25 -23.67 -12.58
N ALA A 41 19.66 -23.40 -11.40
CA ALA A 41 18.28 -22.94 -11.30
C ALA A 41 18.04 -21.61 -12.02
N GLU A 42 18.91 -20.61 -11.81
CA GLU A 42 18.81 -19.31 -12.47
C GLU A 42 18.95 -19.44 -14.00
N ARG A 43 19.93 -20.22 -14.47
CA ARG A 43 20.15 -20.42 -15.91
C ARG A 43 19.00 -21.17 -16.58
N VAL A 44 18.49 -22.23 -15.97
CA VAL A 44 17.32 -22.97 -16.48
C VAL A 44 16.10 -22.03 -16.55
N ALA A 45 15.86 -21.22 -15.52
CA ALA A 45 14.76 -20.28 -15.50
C ALA A 45 14.87 -19.21 -16.60
N LYS A 46 16.09 -18.68 -16.85
CA LYS A 46 16.36 -17.74 -17.95
C LYS A 46 16.18 -18.39 -19.32
N GLN A 47 16.74 -19.59 -19.52
CA GLN A 47 16.70 -20.29 -20.81
C GLN A 47 15.30 -20.74 -21.22
N THR A 48 14.52 -21.22 -20.26
CA THR A 48 13.21 -21.85 -20.54
C THR A 48 12.03 -20.93 -20.26
N SER A 49 12.25 -19.80 -19.56
CA SER A 49 11.20 -18.93 -19.02
C SER A 49 10.21 -19.64 -18.09
N GLN A 50 10.56 -20.84 -17.59
CA GLN A 50 9.77 -21.61 -16.63
C GLN A 50 10.15 -21.27 -15.19
N ILE A 51 9.27 -21.66 -14.26
CA ILE A 51 9.55 -21.55 -12.83
C ILE A 51 10.54 -22.63 -12.41
N VAL A 52 11.61 -22.24 -11.74
CA VAL A 52 12.58 -23.16 -11.15
C VAL A 52 12.73 -22.85 -9.67
N ILE A 53 12.59 -23.88 -8.83
CA ILE A 53 12.67 -23.75 -7.37
C ILE A 53 13.97 -24.40 -6.90
N SER A 54 14.80 -23.64 -6.18
CA SER A 54 15.99 -24.13 -5.51
C SER A 54 15.80 -24.09 -4.00
N ILE A 55 16.04 -25.21 -3.33
CA ILE A 55 15.96 -25.31 -1.87
C ILE A 55 17.38 -25.51 -1.33
N SER A 56 17.86 -24.61 -0.48
CA SER A 56 19.14 -24.74 0.22
C SER A 56 18.92 -25.34 1.60
N GLN A 57 19.22 -26.63 1.76
CA GLN A 57 19.03 -27.35 3.02
C GLN A 57 19.81 -26.72 4.18
N ARG A 58 21.07 -26.32 3.96
CA ARG A 58 21.92 -25.74 5.02
C ARG A 58 21.43 -24.37 5.49
N ARG A 59 20.83 -23.58 4.60
CA ARG A 59 20.37 -22.21 4.92
C ARG A 59 18.87 -22.15 5.24
N ASN A 60 18.14 -23.25 5.05
CA ASN A 60 16.68 -23.31 5.09
C ASN A 60 16.00 -22.25 4.19
N ILE A 61 16.59 -21.99 3.00
CA ILE A 61 16.10 -20.96 2.07
C ILE A 61 15.48 -21.63 0.85
N ILE A 62 14.28 -21.19 0.48
CA ILE A 62 13.63 -21.55 -0.79
C ILE A 62 13.72 -20.33 -1.72
N THR A 63 14.31 -20.52 -2.90
CA THR A 63 14.41 -19.49 -3.92
C THR A 63 13.65 -19.91 -5.17
N ILE A 64 12.78 -19.03 -5.66
CA ILE A 64 12.04 -19.18 -6.92
C ILE A 64 12.73 -18.31 -7.98
N TYR A 65 12.98 -18.88 -9.16
CA TYR A 65 13.47 -18.18 -10.34
C TYR A 65 12.44 -18.27 -11.46
N ARG A 66 12.26 -17.18 -12.22
CA ARG A 66 11.42 -17.14 -13.44
C ARG A 66 11.96 -16.08 -14.41
N GLY A 67 12.53 -16.51 -15.54
CA GLY A 67 13.25 -15.58 -16.41
C GLY A 67 14.37 -14.87 -15.64
N ASN A 68 14.36 -13.54 -15.63
CA ASN A 68 15.31 -12.72 -14.86
C ASN A 68 14.87 -12.45 -13.41
N TRP A 69 13.68 -12.91 -13.00
CA TRP A 69 13.18 -12.70 -11.65
C TRP A 69 13.73 -13.74 -10.68
N LYS A 70 14.10 -13.27 -9.49
CA LYS A 70 14.49 -14.07 -8.34
C LYS A 70 13.67 -13.65 -7.13
N TYR A 71 13.07 -14.61 -6.45
CA TYR A 71 12.32 -14.37 -5.23
C TYR A 71 12.73 -15.36 -4.14
N VAL A 72 13.05 -14.86 -2.95
CA VAL A 72 13.40 -15.68 -1.80
C VAL A 72 12.20 -15.77 -0.88
N ILE A 73 11.65 -16.98 -0.71
CA ILE A 73 10.56 -17.24 0.22
C ILE A 73 11.15 -17.21 1.63
N ARG A 74 10.58 -16.34 2.48
CA ARG A 74 10.94 -16.25 3.89
C ARG A 74 10.12 -17.25 4.70
N GLU A 75 10.65 -17.64 5.85
CA GLU A 75 9.91 -18.46 6.80
C GLU A 75 8.65 -17.72 7.28
N VAL A 76 7.58 -18.49 7.50
CA VAL A 76 6.27 -17.98 7.94
C VAL A 76 6.40 -17.17 9.24
N SER A 77 7.18 -17.67 10.21
CA SER A 77 7.45 -17.01 11.50
C SER A 77 8.05 -15.61 11.33
N VAL A 78 8.97 -15.44 10.38
CA VAL A 78 9.63 -14.16 10.08
C VAL A 78 8.62 -13.17 9.47
N ILE A 79 7.78 -13.64 8.55
CA ILE A 79 6.77 -12.79 7.91
C ILE A 79 5.69 -12.40 8.93
N LEU A 80 5.21 -13.34 9.75
CA LEU A 80 4.24 -13.09 10.83
C LEU A 80 4.77 -12.05 11.84
N SER A 81 6.02 -12.18 12.27
CA SER A 81 6.64 -11.23 13.20
C SER A 81 6.66 -9.80 12.63
N LYS A 82 7.03 -9.66 11.35
CA LYS A 82 7.00 -8.36 10.66
C LYS A 82 5.58 -7.81 10.48
N ALA A 83 4.62 -8.67 10.12
CA ALA A 83 3.23 -8.28 9.97
C ALA A 83 2.65 -7.76 11.30
N ASN A 84 2.93 -8.43 12.41
CA ASN A 84 2.49 -7.99 13.74
C ASN A 84 3.14 -6.67 14.17
N GLN A 85 4.42 -6.46 13.85
CA GLN A 85 5.08 -5.17 14.08
C GLN A 85 4.42 -4.07 13.25
N ALA A 86 4.16 -4.32 11.97
CA ALA A 86 3.50 -3.36 11.09
C ALA A 86 2.06 -3.05 11.55
N LEU A 87 1.29 -4.05 12.01
CA LEU A 87 -0.04 -3.85 12.60
C LEU A 87 -0.01 -2.95 13.84
N SER A 88 0.94 -3.17 14.75
CA SER A 88 1.10 -2.32 15.93
C SER A 88 1.47 -0.87 15.55
N THR A 89 2.27 -0.70 14.50
CA THR A 89 2.58 0.62 13.95
C THR A 89 1.33 1.24 13.31
N LEU A 90 0.55 0.49 12.52
CA LEU A 90 -0.68 0.95 11.90
C LEU A 90 -1.67 1.46 12.94
N GLU A 91 -1.85 0.75 14.05
CA GLU A 91 -2.73 1.16 15.15
C GLU A 91 -2.34 2.54 15.72
N LYS A 92 -1.03 2.79 15.93
CA LYS A 92 -0.54 4.09 16.39
C LYS A 92 -0.79 5.19 15.36
N TYR A 93 -0.50 4.92 14.09
CA TYR A 93 -0.69 5.90 13.01
C TYR A 93 -2.17 6.22 12.79
N ARG A 94 -3.04 5.20 12.87
CA ARG A 94 -4.50 5.34 12.84
C ARG A 94 -4.98 6.24 13.98
N SER A 95 -4.50 6.03 15.20
CA SER A 95 -4.89 6.85 16.36
C SER A 95 -4.54 8.33 16.15
N VAL A 96 -3.33 8.62 15.67
CA VAL A 96 -2.93 10.00 15.35
C VAL A 96 -3.76 10.58 14.21
N PHE A 97 -4.04 9.80 13.15
CA PHE A 97 -4.89 10.23 12.04
C PHE A 97 -6.31 10.57 12.52
N GLN A 98 -6.89 9.72 13.37
CA GLN A 98 -8.22 9.95 13.95
C GLN A 98 -8.25 11.23 14.80
N GLN A 99 -7.20 11.48 15.59
CA GLN A 99 -7.08 12.72 16.35
C GLN A 99 -7.01 13.94 15.42
N SER A 100 -6.24 13.86 14.34
CA SER A 100 -6.17 14.95 13.33
C SER A 100 -7.53 15.19 12.67
N LEU A 101 -8.30 14.15 12.36
CA LEU A 101 -9.66 14.28 11.83
C LEU A 101 -10.61 14.94 12.84
N THR A 102 -10.52 14.59 14.12
CA THR A 102 -11.31 15.22 15.19
C THR A 102 -10.99 16.70 15.30
N ASN A 103 -9.70 17.06 15.29
CA ASN A 103 -9.27 18.45 15.35
C ASN A 103 -9.74 19.25 14.12
N LEU A 104 -9.57 18.68 12.92
CA LEU A 104 -10.07 19.29 11.68
C LEU A 104 -11.57 19.51 11.75
N SER A 105 -12.33 18.53 12.25
CA SER A 105 -13.79 18.66 12.41
C SER A 105 -14.15 19.84 13.32
N ALA A 106 -13.44 20.07 14.43
CA ALA A 106 -13.69 21.20 15.31
C ALA A 106 -13.43 22.54 14.60
N LEU A 107 -12.33 22.64 13.86
CA LEU A 107 -11.99 23.83 13.08
C LEU A 107 -13.01 24.09 11.95
N GLU A 108 -13.52 23.03 11.31
CA GLU A 108 -14.57 23.13 10.28
C GLU A 108 -15.88 23.70 10.84
N PHE A 109 -16.24 23.38 12.08
CA PHE A 109 -17.42 23.95 12.73
C PHE A 109 -17.24 25.41 13.16
N GLU A 110 -16.00 25.81 13.47
CA GLU A 110 -15.67 27.19 13.88
C GLU A 110 -15.30 28.10 12.69
N ASP A 111 -15.23 27.55 11.47
CA ASP A 111 -14.77 28.25 10.25
C ASP A 111 -13.33 28.79 10.37
N LEU A 112 -12.45 28.01 11.01
CA LEU A 112 -11.06 28.36 11.32
C LEU A 112 -10.03 27.43 10.67
N VAL A 113 -10.41 26.70 9.63
CA VAL A 113 -9.51 25.72 8.99
C VAL A 113 -8.44 26.43 8.17
N THR A 114 -7.20 25.99 8.33
CA THR A 114 -6.07 26.41 7.50
C THR A 114 -5.58 25.29 6.58
N LEU A 115 -4.82 25.65 5.54
CA LEU A 115 -4.16 24.65 4.69
C LEU A 115 -3.16 23.77 5.45
N THR A 116 -2.58 24.26 6.56
CA THR A 116 -1.76 23.43 7.45
C THR A 116 -2.55 22.26 8.02
N ASP A 117 -3.78 22.51 8.49
CA ASP A 117 -4.62 21.50 9.12
C ASP A 117 -5.01 20.41 8.12
N VAL A 118 -5.46 20.84 6.94
CA VAL A 118 -5.84 19.94 5.84
C VAL A 118 -4.64 19.12 5.38
N SER A 119 -3.51 19.76 5.12
CA SER A 119 -2.29 19.08 4.66
C SER A 119 -1.78 18.07 5.68
N THR A 120 -1.88 18.39 6.97
CA THR A 120 -1.52 17.47 8.06
C THR A 120 -2.42 16.24 8.09
N VAL A 121 -3.74 16.41 7.94
CA VAL A 121 -4.68 15.28 7.90
C VAL A 121 -4.40 14.37 6.70
N LEU A 122 -4.18 14.94 5.52
CA LEU A 122 -3.83 14.19 4.31
C LEU A 122 -2.50 13.45 4.45
N GLN A 123 -1.48 14.11 5.02
CA GLN A 123 -0.20 13.47 5.35
C GLN A 123 -0.40 12.21 6.20
N ARG A 124 -1.19 12.33 7.27
CA ARG A 124 -1.48 11.21 8.20
C ARG A 124 -2.24 10.08 7.50
N SER A 125 -3.22 10.43 6.67
CA SER A 125 -3.95 9.45 5.85
C SER A 125 -3.03 8.66 4.93
N GLN A 126 -2.10 9.33 4.24
CA GLN A 126 -1.14 8.66 3.36
C GLN A 126 -0.18 7.75 4.12
N MET A 127 0.27 8.14 5.32
CA MET A 127 1.10 7.27 6.15
C MET A 127 0.35 6.02 6.61
N VAL A 128 -0.92 6.13 7.00
CA VAL A 128 -1.78 4.98 7.35
C VAL A 128 -1.90 4.04 6.15
N SER A 129 -2.22 4.58 4.97
CA SER A 129 -2.40 3.80 3.74
C SER A 129 -1.14 3.04 3.31
N ARG A 130 0.04 3.64 3.46
CA ARG A 130 1.33 2.99 3.16
C ARG A 130 1.59 1.77 4.04
N ILE A 131 1.36 1.89 5.34
CA ILE A 131 1.57 0.78 6.28
C ILE A 131 0.55 -0.33 6.02
N ALA A 132 -0.72 0.03 5.76
CA ALA A 132 -1.75 -0.93 5.39
C ALA A 132 -1.33 -1.75 4.16
N TRP A 133 -0.83 -1.10 3.12
CA TRP A 133 -0.35 -1.78 1.92
C TRP A 133 0.88 -2.66 2.15
N GLU A 134 1.79 -2.25 3.03
CA GLU A 134 2.90 -3.13 3.45
C GLU A 134 2.39 -4.40 4.14
N ILE A 135 1.37 -4.28 4.99
CA ILE A 135 0.73 -5.42 5.65
C ILE A 135 0.04 -6.34 4.64
N GLU A 136 -0.65 -5.80 3.64
CA GLU A 136 -1.25 -6.60 2.56
C GLU A 136 -0.21 -7.44 1.83
N ARG A 137 0.99 -6.89 1.58
CA ARG A 137 2.11 -7.65 1.00
C ARG A 137 2.57 -8.79 1.90
N TYR A 138 2.55 -8.63 3.22
CA TYR A 138 2.83 -9.73 4.15
C TYR A 138 1.72 -10.77 4.14
N VAL A 139 0.45 -10.36 4.11
CA VAL A 139 -0.72 -11.25 4.02
C VAL A 139 -0.66 -12.12 2.75
N ILE A 140 -0.30 -11.54 1.60
CA ILE A 140 -0.13 -12.28 0.34
C ILE A 140 0.97 -13.34 0.47
N GLN A 141 2.10 -13.00 1.11
CA GLN A 141 3.21 -13.93 1.31
C GLN A 141 2.88 -15.06 2.30
N LEU A 142 2.05 -14.78 3.31
CA LEU A 142 1.62 -15.77 4.31
C LEU A 142 0.59 -16.77 3.75
N GLY A 143 -0.14 -16.42 2.69
CA GLY A 143 -1.18 -17.27 2.12
C GLY A 143 -2.27 -17.59 3.15
N SER A 144 -2.51 -18.88 3.42
CA SER A 144 -3.51 -19.32 4.41
C SER A 144 -3.19 -18.88 5.84
N GLU A 145 -1.91 -18.79 6.19
CA GLU A 145 -1.46 -18.38 7.53
C GLU A 145 -1.70 -16.89 7.79
N GLY A 146 -2.00 -16.11 6.75
CA GLY A 146 -2.25 -14.67 6.83
C GLY A 146 -3.67 -14.28 7.25
N ARG A 147 -4.56 -15.25 7.50
CA ARG A 147 -5.99 -14.99 7.75
C ARG A 147 -6.22 -14.03 8.92
N LEU A 148 -5.57 -14.25 10.06
CA LEU A 148 -5.74 -13.40 11.25
C LEU A 148 -5.18 -11.99 11.03
N VAL A 149 -4.01 -11.89 10.40
CA VAL A 149 -3.40 -10.60 10.04
C VAL A 149 -4.32 -9.80 9.13
N ARG A 150 -4.95 -10.45 8.15
CA ARG A 150 -5.92 -9.80 7.26
C ARG A 150 -7.13 -9.27 8.01
N MET A 151 -7.73 -10.07 8.88
CA MET A 151 -8.89 -9.65 9.68
C MET A 151 -8.55 -8.43 10.55
N GLN A 152 -7.37 -8.43 11.18
CA GLN A 152 -6.90 -7.29 11.98
C GLN A 152 -6.66 -6.04 11.14
N LEU A 153 -6.08 -6.19 9.94
CA LEU A 153 -5.92 -5.08 9.01
C LEU A 153 -7.28 -4.49 8.60
N GLU A 154 -8.23 -5.33 8.22
CA GLU A 154 -9.58 -4.91 7.84
C GLU A 154 -10.29 -4.16 8.98
N GLU A 155 -10.20 -4.66 10.21
CA GLU A 155 -10.75 -4.02 11.41
C GLU A 155 -10.08 -2.67 11.69
N LEU A 156 -8.75 -2.58 11.54
CA LEU A 156 -8.02 -1.33 11.77
C LEU A 156 -8.35 -0.25 10.73
N MET A 157 -8.68 -0.65 9.50
CA MET A 157 -8.95 0.28 8.39
C MET A 157 -10.43 0.61 8.21
N ALA A 158 -11.35 -0.12 8.85
CA ALA A 158 -12.79 -0.02 8.61
C ALA A 158 -13.34 1.41 8.70
N ASP A 159 -12.91 2.19 9.69
CA ASP A 159 -13.45 3.54 9.95
C ASP A 159 -12.64 4.66 9.28
N THR A 160 -11.50 4.36 8.66
CA THR A 160 -10.54 5.38 8.19
C THR A 160 -10.26 5.31 6.69
N LYS A 161 -10.69 4.23 6.02
CA LYS A 161 -10.35 3.94 4.62
C LYS A 161 -10.64 5.11 3.66
N ASP A 162 -11.80 5.74 3.79
CA ASP A 162 -12.26 6.76 2.85
C ASP A 162 -12.12 8.20 3.38
N GLU A 163 -11.81 8.39 4.67
CA GLU A 163 -11.75 9.71 5.28
C GLU A 163 -10.71 10.63 4.62
N GLY A 164 -9.54 10.08 4.25
CA GLY A 164 -8.51 10.86 3.55
C GLY A 164 -8.96 11.38 2.19
N LEU A 165 -9.64 10.53 1.42
CA LEU A 165 -10.19 10.90 0.12
C LEU A 165 -11.31 11.94 0.26
N LEU A 166 -12.15 11.82 1.29
CA LEU A 166 -13.21 12.79 1.56
C LEU A 166 -12.64 14.15 1.95
N VAL A 167 -11.61 14.20 2.81
CA VAL A 167 -10.88 15.44 3.11
C VAL A 167 -10.29 16.03 1.83
N PHE A 168 -9.67 15.22 0.98
CA PHE A 168 -9.12 15.71 -0.28
C PHE A 168 -10.22 16.29 -1.19
N LYS A 169 -11.39 15.66 -1.29
CA LYS A 169 -12.56 16.18 -2.03
C LYS A 169 -13.06 17.52 -1.49
N ASP A 170 -13.05 17.67 -0.16
CA ASP A 170 -13.52 18.89 0.51
C ASP A 170 -12.66 20.12 0.21
N TYR A 171 -11.34 19.94 0.08
CA TYR A 171 -10.39 21.03 -0.09
C TYR A 171 -9.71 21.05 -1.47
N TRP A 172 -10.21 20.27 -2.43
CA TRP A 172 -9.63 20.22 -3.78
C TRP A 172 -9.85 21.52 -4.55
N ALA A 173 -8.78 22.24 -4.89
CA ALA A 173 -8.79 23.46 -5.69
C ALA A 173 -8.08 23.31 -7.05
N GLY A 174 -7.50 22.15 -7.34
CA GLY A 174 -6.77 21.91 -8.59
C GLY A 174 -7.66 21.62 -9.80
N GLY A 175 -7.02 21.30 -10.93
CA GLY A 175 -7.71 20.95 -12.18
C GLY A 175 -8.31 19.55 -12.15
N ASN A 176 -7.56 18.54 -12.59
CA ASN A 176 -8.03 17.16 -12.62
C ASN A 176 -7.87 16.49 -11.26
N PHE A 177 -8.99 16.18 -10.61
CA PHE A 177 -9.05 15.53 -9.31
C PHE A 177 -8.27 14.21 -9.25
N ASN A 178 -8.42 13.35 -10.27
CA ASN A 178 -7.80 12.02 -10.27
C ASN A 178 -6.27 12.13 -10.35
N ASP A 179 -5.76 13.07 -11.14
CA ASP A 179 -4.33 13.31 -11.27
C ASP A 179 -3.75 13.82 -9.94
N GLY A 180 -4.45 14.74 -9.27
CA GLY A 180 -4.04 15.26 -7.97
C GLY A 180 -4.05 14.20 -6.87
N TRP A 181 -5.09 13.36 -6.83
CA TRP A 181 -5.16 12.27 -5.84
C TRP A 181 -4.06 11.22 -6.08
N SER A 182 -3.86 10.80 -7.33
CA SER A 182 -2.76 9.88 -7.70
C SER A 182 -1.40 10.47 -7.33
N GLN A 183 -1.18 11.76 -7.60
CA GLN A 183 0.05 12.43 -7.24
C GLN A 183 0.30 12.40 -5.72
N LEU A 184 -0.73 12.56 -4.91
CA LEU A 184 -0.62 12.47 -3.44
C LEU A 184 -0.32 11.04 -2.98
N GLU A 185 -0.96 10.02 -3.58
CA GLU A 185 -0.69 8.60 -3.28
C GLU A 185 0.74 8.20 -3.66
N ASP A 186 1.25 8.71 -4.78
CA ASP A 186 2.56 8.38 -5.36
C ASP A 186 3.74 9.13 -4.73
N MET A 187 3.51 10.10 -3.83
CA MET A 187 4.59 10.80 -3.12
C MET A 187 5.56 9.80 -2.47
N ASP A 188 6.82 10.11 -2.30
CA ASP A 188 7.69 9.27 -1.47
C ASP A 188 7.61 9.69 0.01
N SER A 189 8.38 9.02 0.87
CA SER A 189 8.39 9.35 2.31
C SER A 189 8.96 10.74 2.61
N ASP A 190 9.87 11.24 1.79
CA ASP A 190 10.52 12.54 2.00
C ASP A 190 9.61 13.67 1.52
N ASP A 191 8.97 13.49 0.35
CA ASP A 191 7.96 14.40 -0.18
C ASP A 191 6.80 14.57 0.79
N LEU A 192 6.35 13.46 1.41
CA LEU A 192 5.23 13.48 2.35
C LEU A 192 5.53 14.31 3.60
N LEU A 193 6.80 14.47 4.00
CA LEU A 193 7.19 15.34 5.13
C LEU A 193 6.99 16.83 4.82
N ASN A 194 6.91 17.20 3.54
CA ASN A 194 6.75 18.58 3.11
C ASN A 194 5.27 18.92 2.87
N LEU A 195 4.63 19.55 3.86
CA LEU A 195 3.24 20.00 3.75
C LEU A 195 3.01 20.99 2.58
N GLY A 196 4.04 21.72 2.15
CA GLY A 196 3.96 22.59 0.98
C GLY A 196 3.75 21.82 -0.33
N LEU A 197 4.29 20.59 -0.46
CA LEU A 197 4.04 19.74 -1.62
C LEU A 197 2.61 19.19 -1.62
N ILE A 198 2.07 18.86 -0.45
CA ILE A 198 0.68 18.42 -0.30
C ILE A 198 -0.27 19.56 -0.66
N SER A 199 -0.04 20.76 -0.13
CA SER A 199 -0.78 21.98 -0.47
C SER A 199 -0.71 22.29 -1.97
N LYS A 200 0.47 22.17 -2.58
CA LYS A 200 0.63 22.30 -4.04
C LYS A 200 -0.22 21.30 -4.81
N THR A 201 -0.24 20.05 -4.34
CA THR A 201 -0.99 18.97 -4.98
C THR A 201 -2.49 19.24 -4.93
N LEU A 202 -3.00 19.77 -3.82
CA LEU A 202 -4.39 20.22 -3.66
C LEU A 202 -4.81 21.34 -4.62
N GLY A 203 -3.88 21.95 -5.37
CA GLY A 203 -4.13 23.05 -6.29
C GLY A 203 -3.83 24.43 -5.72
N PHE A 204 -3.27 24.50 -4.52
CA PHE A 204 -2.78 25.75 -3.94
C PHE A 204 -1.31 25.99 -4.32
N GLY A 205 -0.73 27.11 -3.91
CA GLY A 205 0.71 27.33 -4.12
C GLY A 205 1.57 26.57 -3.10
N GLY A 206 2.74 26.08 -3.51
CA GLY A 206 3.64 25.31 -2.62
C GLY A 206 4.53 26.12 -1.66
N SER A 207 4.30 27.43 -1.52
CA SER A 207 5.05 28.26 -0.57
C SER A 207 4.56 28.01 0.85
N MET A 208 5.47 28.00 1.83
CA MET A 208 5.11 27.84 3.25
C MET A 208 4.15 28.94 3.73
N SER A 209 4.23 30.14 3.14
CA SER A 209 3.32 31.26 3.41
C SER A 209 1.86 30.96 3.08
N ASN A 210 1.59 29.99 2.21
CA ASN A 210 0.23 29.62 1.85
C ASN A 210 -0.39 28.68 2.87
N LEU A 211 0.39 28.03 3.74
CA LEU A 211 -0.15 27.09 4.72
C LEU A 211 -1.03 27.75 5.79
N ASP A 212 -0.83 29.05 6.04
CA ASP A 212 -1.67 29.86 6.94
C ASP A 212 -2.96 30.37 6.27
N GLN A 213 -3.16 30.08 4.98
CA GLN A 213 -4.37 30.47 4.26
C GLN A 213 -5.60 29.75 4.85
N ALA A 214 -6.62 30.54 5.19
CA ALA A 214 -7.93 30.02 5.58
C ALA A 214 -8.64 29.37 4.39
N VAL A 215 -9.27 28.22 4.62
CA VAL A 215 -10.01 27.45 3.61
C VAL A 215 -11.30 26.91 4.20
N ALA A 216 -12.33 26.77 3.38
CA ALA A 216 -13.62 26.20 3.80
C ALA A 216 -13.82 24.80 3.20
N PRO A 217 -14.41 23.85 3.94
CA PRO A 217 -14.78 22.55 3.39
C PRO A 217 -16.03 22.66 2.51
N ARG A 218 -16.05 21.89 1.42
CA ARG A 218 -17.25 21.72 0.58
C ARG A 218 -18.38 20.91 1.23
N GLY A 219 -18.05 20.03 2.20
CA GLY A 219 -19.00 19.28 3.01
C GLY A 219 -19.15 17.79 2.67
N TYR A 220 -18.40 17.24 1.70
CA TYR A 220 -18.39 15.81 1.36
C TYR A 220 -18.22 14.91 2.57
N ARG A 221 -17.25 15.19 3.45
CA ARG A 221 -16.93 14.34 4.60
C ARG A 221 -18.05 14.31 5.63
N ILE A 222 -18.62 15.46 5.97
CA ILE A 222 -19.72 15.54 6.95
C ILE A 222 -20.99 14.92 6.39
N LEU A 223 -21.32 15.19 5.13
CA LEU A 223 -22.48 14.61 4.46
C LEU A 223 -22.36 13.08 4.33
N ALA A 224 -21.16 12.55 4.07
CA ALA A 224 -20.91 11.11 4.00
C ALA A 224 -21.16 10.37 5.33
N LYS A 225 -21.12 11.07 6.47
CA LYS A 225 -21.44 10.50 7.78
C LYS A 225 -22.94 10.35 8.02
N ILE A 226 -23.79 10.95 7.18
CA ILE A 226 -25.25 10.81 7.28
C ILE A 226 -25.66 9.42 6.80
N PRO A 227 -26.25 8.57 7.66
CA PRO A 227 -26.61 7.21 7.28
C PRO A 227 -27.56 7.17 6.08
N ARG A 228 -27.24 6.32 5.11
CA ARG A 228 -28.04 6.07 3.89
C ARG A 228 -28.10 7.23 2.90
N LEU A 229 -27.15 8.17 2.96
CA LEU A 229 -27.00 9.21 1.94
C LEU A 229 -26.04 8.74 0.83
N PRO A 230 -26.49 8.49 -0.41
CA PRO A 230 -25.62 8.01 -1.48
C PRO A 230 -24.69 9.12 -2.00
N MET A 231 -23.47 8.75 -2.42
CA MET A 231 -22.47 9.72 -2.94
C MET A 231 -22.98 10.62 -4.08
N PRO A 232 -23.78 10.14 -5.06
CA PRO A 232 -24.33 11.03 -6.09
C PRO A 232 -25.25 12.13 -5.54
N VAL A 233 -25.92 11.89 -4.41
CA VAL A 233 -26.75 12.89 -3.75
C VAL A 233 -25.86 13.92 -3.05
N ILE A 234 -24.80 13.46 -2.39
CA ILE A 234 -23.79 14.33 -1.75
C ILE A 234 -23.15 15.25 -2.79
N GLU A 235 -22.74 14.71 -3.93
CA GLU A 235 -22.16 15.49 -5.05
C GLU A 235 -23.11 16.57 -5.55
N ASN A 236 -24.42 16.28 -5.65
CA ASN A 236 -25.42 17.27 -6.04
C ASN A 236 -25.62 18.35 -4.97
N LEU A 237 -25.65 17.99 -3.69
CA LEU A 237 -25.76 18.95 -2.59
C LEU A 237 -24.56 19.89 -2.57
N VAL A 238 -23.35 19.33 -2.58
CA VAL A 238 -22.12 20.12 -2.60
C VAL A 238 -22.08 21.06 -3.82
N LYS A 239 -22.47 20.57 -5.00
CA LYS A 239 -22.52 21.40 -6.21
C LYS A 239 -23.54 22.54 -6.13
N THR A 240 -24.59 22.39 -5.32
CA THR A 240 -25.67 23.38 -5.20
C THR A 240 -25.37 24.43 -4.15
N PHE A 241 -24.76 24.05 -3.04
CA PHE A 241 -24.51 24.92 -1.89
C PHE A 241 -23.07 25.42 -1.78
N GLU A 242 -22.16 24.83 -2.56
CA GLU A 242 -20.72 25.14 -2.71
C GLU A 242 -19.87 24.92 -1.45
N ASP A 243 -20.33 25.41 -0.29
CA ASP A 243 -19.63 25.36 1.00
C ASP A 243 -20.50 24.75 2.11
N LEU A 244 -19.86 24.03 3.04
CA LEU A 244 -20.52 23.40 4.19
C LEU A 244 -21.31 24.41 5.05
N SER A 245 -20.77 25.62 5.24
CA SER A 245 -21.43 26.69 6.02
C SER A 245 -22.77 27.13 5.43
N THR A 246 -23.00 26.89 4.13
CA THR A 246 -24.27 27.17 3.44
C THR A 246 -25.24 25.98 3.50
N VAL A 247 -24.73 24.77 3.79
CA VAL A 247 -25.52 23.55 3.96
C VAL A 247 -26.06 23.40 5.39
N MET A 248 -25.33 23.90 6.39
CA MET A 248 -25.74 23.91 7.81
C MET A 248 -26.67 25.08 8.16
#